data_AF-A0A804JW00-F1
#
_entry.id   AF-A0A804JW00-F1
#
_cell.length_a   1.000
_cell.length_b   1.000
_cell.length_c   1.000
_cell.angle_alpha   90.00
_cell.angle_beta   90.00
_cell.angle_gamma   90.00
#
_symmetry.space_group_name_H-M   'P 1'
#
loop_
_entity.id
_entity.type
_entity.pdbx_description
1 polymer ?
#
loop_
_entity_poly.entity_id
_entity_poly.type
_entity_poly.pdbx_seq_one_letter_code
_entity_poly.pdbx_strand_id
1 'polypeptide(L)'
;MRVTVTLKDNACDVAEMSVLSATVTLTEKNEKKYTIFFIIDTYLTEDEAEKLVHSQTSAGIVKVKDSHAMPEPSALDREGVVLNHEEAPLDVDIKNGGCVVVLNTKNLPLIGEVGLGADLVRLNGHAMCSPGFSCDSAFQVTYVVRGSCRVQVVGVDGKRVLETKVEGGCLFIVPRFFVVSINGSMPRAKGIKIQYY
;
A
#
# COMPACT_ATOMS: atom_id res chain seq x y z
N MET A 1 21.65 13.15 10.56
CA MET A 1 21.31 11.91 11.25
C MET A 1 22.58 11.39 11.88
N ARG A 2 22.62 11.26 13.22
CA ARG A 2 23.79 10.71 13.93
C ARG A 2 23.36 9.32 14.42
N VAL A 3 24.07 8.29 13.98
CA VAL A 3 23.85 6.91 14.40
C VAL A 3 24.85 6.63 15.51
N THR A 4 24.37 6.17 16.66
CA THR A 4 25.22 5.70 17.76
C THR A 4 24.79 4.29 18.07
N VAL A 5 25.71 3.34 17.88
CA VAL A 5 25.52 1.93 18.21
C VAL A 5 26.14 1.72 19.59
N THR A 6 25.38 1.14 20.51
CA THR A 6 25.89 0.73 21.82
C THR A 6 25.63 -0.75 22.00
N LEU A 7 26.70 -1.51 22.18
CA LEU A 7 26.66 -2.94 22.41
C LEU A 7 26.65 -3.16 23.91
N LYS A 8 25.72 -3.99 24.39
CA LYS A 8 25.71 -4.46 25.77
C LYS A 8 25.72 -5.97 25.76
N ASP A 9 26.77 -6.51 26.37
CA ASP A 9 26.90 -7.93 26.63
C ASP A 9 26.05 -8.25 27.87
N ASN A 10 24.95 -8.98 27.68
CA ASN A 10 24.09 -9.44 28.77
C ASN A 10 24.38 -10.92 28.98
N ALA A 11 25.43 -11.22 29.73
CA ALA A 11 25.70 -12.58 30.16
C ALA A 11 24.52 -13.10 30.99
N CYS A 12 23.85 -14.14 30.49
CA CYS A 12 22.81 -14.87 31.21
C CYS A 12 23.40 -16.25 31.55
N ASP A 13 23.52 -16.59 32.83
CA ASP A 13 24.18 -17.81 33.36
C ASP A 13 23.41 -19.12 33.06
N VAL A 14 22.59 -19.16 32.03
CA VAL A 14 21.91 -20.39 31.58
C VAL A 14 22.60 -20.83 30.28
N ALA A 15 23.24 -21.99 30.35
CA ALA A 15 24.03 -22.58 29.28
C ALA A 15 23.36 -22.44 27.88
N GLU A 16 24.15 -21.97 26.91
CA GLU A 16 23.90 -21.92 25.45
C GLU A 16 23.13 -20.73 24.84
N MET A 17 23.14 -19.53 25.42
CA MET A 17 22.81 -18.33 24.60
C MET A 17 23.43 -17.03 25.11
N SER A 18 24.40 -16.49 24.37
CA SER A 18 25.02 -15.18 24.65
C SER A 18 24.26 -14.10 23.87
N VAL A 19 23.06 -13.71 24.29
CA VAL A 19 22.29 -12.69 23.52
C VAL A 19 22.99 -11.33 23.56
N LEU A 20 23.81 -11.04 22.54
CA LEU A 20 24.38 -9.73 22.28
C LEU A 20 23.30 -8.85 21.65
N SER A 21 22.78 -7.90 22.45
CA SER A 21 21.77 -6.95 22.00
C SER A 21 22.45 -5.66 21.54
N ALA A 22 22.36 -5.34 20.24
CA ALA A 22 22.74 -4.01 19.75
C ALA A 22 21.52 -3.09 19.79
N THR A 23 21.68 -1.96 20.48
CA THR A 23 20.71 -0.88 20.52
C THR A 23 21.20 0.22 19.57
N VAL A 24 20.54 0.38 18.43
CA VAL A 24 20.81 1.50 17.52
C VAL A 24 19.88 2.64 17.87
N THR A 25 20.42 3.77 18.34
CA THR A 25 19.63 4.99 18.60
C THR A 25 19.74 5.93 17.42
N LEU A 26 18.64 6.10 16.69
CA LEU A 26 18.54 7.06 15.58
C LEU A 26 18.12 8.41 16.16
N THR A 27 18.99 9.43 16.03
CA THR A 27 18.65 10.81 16.44
C THR A 27 18.45 11.67 15.19
N GLU A 28 17.21 12.08 14.95
CA GLU A 28 16.86 13.10 13.96
C GLU A 28 16.92 14.49 14.62
N LYS A 29 17.08 15.57 13.83
CA LYS A 29 17.24 16.95 14.33
C LYS A 29 16.05 17.45 15.20
N ASN A 30 14.94 16.70 15.24
CA ASN A 30 13.77 16.93 16.08
C ASN A 30 13.42 15.66 16.89
N GLU A 31 14.15 15.41 17.98
CA GLU A 31 13.84 14.62 19.20
C GLU A 31 13.17 13.22 19.15
N LYS A 32 12.85 12.63 18.00
CA LYS A 32 12.34 11.24 17.97
C LYS A 32 13.51 10.25 18.06
N LYS A 33 13.54 9.50 19.17
CA LYS A 33 14.47 8.39 19.40
C LYS A 33 13.79 7.08 19.00
N TYR A 34 14.35 6.40 18.02
CA TYR A 34 13.95 5.04 17.65
C TYR A 34 15.03 4.08 18.12
N THR A 35 14.61 3.03 18.85
CA THR A 35 15.48 1.95 19.33
C THR A 35 15.17 0.70 18.52
N ILE A 36 16.13 0.24 17.72
CA ILE A 36 16.04 -1.03 17.00
C ILE A 36 16.93 -2.03 17.73
N PHE A 37 16.36 -3.19 18.08
CA PHE A 37 17.05 -4.33 18.69
C PHE A 37 17.43 -5.32 17.59
N PHE A 38 18.72 -5.63 17.47
CA PHE A 38 19.21 -6.75 16.66
C PHE A 38 19.64 -7.89 17.58
N ILE A 39 19.22 -9.12 17.28
CA ILE A 39 19.76 -10.35 17.88
C ILE A 39 20.99 -10.70 17.04
N ILE A 40 22.18 -10.41 17.54
CA ILE A 40 23.43 -10.56 16.77
C ILE A 40 23.94 -12.01 16.87
N ASP A 41 23.78 -12.67 18.02
CA ASP A 41 24.50 -13.91 18.32
C ASP A 41 24.07 -15.17 17.52
N THR A 42 22.96 -15.14 16.77
CA THR A 42 22.49 -16.36 16.06
C THR A 42 22.88 -16.46 14.58
N TYR A 43 23.20 -15.35 13.91
CA TYR A 43 23.40 -15.38 12.44
C TYR A 43 24.47 -14.42 11.88
N LEU A 44 24.95 -13.44 12.65
CA LEU A 44 25.89 -12.42 12.16
C LEU A 44 26.93 -12.07 13.23
N THR A 45 28.17 -11.86 12.82
CA THR A 45 29.18 -11.26 13.70
C THR A 45 28.90 -9.77 13.90
N GLU A 46 29.49 -9.18 14.95
CA GLU A 46 29.39 -7.75 15.24
C GLU A 46 29.85 -6.88 14.06
N ASP A 47 30.99 -7.22 13.45
CA ASP A 47 31.54 -6.54 12.28
C ASP A 47 30.59 -6.61 11.07
N GLU A 48 29.92 -7.74 10.86
CA GLU A 48 28.95 -7.92 9.78
C GLU A 48 27.67 -7.10 10.01
N ALA A 49 27.20 -7.04 11.26
CA ALA A 49 26.05 -6.22 11.63
C ALA A 49 26.35 -4.73 11.49
N GLU A 50 27.52 -4.27 11.95
CA GLU A 50 27.97 -2.89 11.81
C GLU A 50 28.06 -2.50 10.33
N LYS A 51 28.68 -3.36 9.51
CA LYS A 51 28.77 -3.16 8.07
C LYS A 51 27.39 -3.11 7.41
N LEU A 52 26.45 -3.98 7.80
CA LEU A 52 25.09 -4.00 7.24
C LEU A 52 24.35 -2.70 7.53
N VAL A 53 24.32 -2.26 8.79
CA VAL A 53 23.65 -1.03 9.22
C VAL A 53 24.25 0.19 8.55
N HIS A 54 25.59 0.28 8.46
CA HIS A 54 26.25 1.43 7.85
C HIS A 54 26.23 1.42 6.32
N SER A 55 26.02 0.27 5.68
CA SER A 55 25.91 0.18 4.21
C SER A 55 24.58 0.70 3.66
N GLN A 56 23.51 0.72 4.48
CA GLN A 56 22.18 1.15 4.07
C GLN A 56 22.00 2.68 4.12
N THR A 57 22.75 3.39 3.28
CA THR A 57 22.74 4.86 3.21
C THR A 57 21.64 5.45 2.31
N SER A 58 20.99 4.62 1.49
CA SER A 58 19.97 5.03 0.51
C SER A 58 18.54 4.90 1.06
N ALA A 59 17.68 5.84 0.67
CA ALA A 59 16.26 5.83 1.04
C ALA A 59 15.43 4.92 0.11
N GLY A 60 15.26 3.65 0.49
CA GLY A 60 14.24 2.73 -0.05
C GLY A 60 14.57 2.07 -1.40
N ILE A 61 14.73 2.85 -2.47
CA ILE A 61 14.95 2.30 -3.83
C ILE A 61 16.45 2.34 -4.17
N VAL A 62 17.02 1.18 -4.53
CA VAL A 62 18.45 1.05 -4.86
C VAL A 62 18.62 0.48 -6.26
N LYS A 63 19.49 1.11 -7.05
CA LYS A 63 19.89 0.57 -8.34
C LYS A 63 20.85 -0.60 -8.13
N VAL A 64 20.44 -1.79 -8.59
CA VAL A 64 21.28 -2.98 -8.59
C VAL A 64 22.09 -3.04 -9.90
N LYS A 65 23.25 -3.69 -9.88
CA LYS A 65 24.08 -3.89 -11.08
C LYS A 65 23.37 -4.84 -12.06
N ASP A 66 23.51 -4.59 -13.35
CA ASP A 66 22.79 -5.33 -14.42
C ASP A 66 23.07 -6.85 -14.42
N SER A 67 24.20 -7.29 -13.87
CA SER A 67 24.59 -8.71 -13.79
C SER A 67 24.18 -9.40 -12.48
N HIS A 68 23.32 -8.78 -11.67
CA HIS A 68 22.85 -9.39 -10.43
C HIS A 68 21.81 -10.48 -10.74
N ALA A 69 22.12 -11.72 -10.37
CA ALA A 69 21.21 -12.84 -10.54
C ALA A 69 20.05 -12.72 -9.55
N MET A 70 18.83 -12.63 -10.08
CA MET A 70 17.59 -12.76 -9.31
C MET A 70 16.99 -14.15 -9.54
N PRO A 71 16.31 -14.73 -8.53
CA PRO A 71 15.58 -15.98 -8.75
C PRO A 71 14.49 -15.81 -9.82
N GLU A 72 14.25 -16.87 -10.58
CA GLU A 72 13.18 -16.88 -11.57
C GLU A 72 11.80 -16.83 -10.89
N PRO A 73 10.82 -16.07 -11.44
CA PRO A 73 9.50 -15.98 -10.84
C PRO A 73 8.77 -17.33 -10.82
N SER A 74 8.30 -17.75 -9.64
CA SER A 74 7.40 -18.91 -9.51
C SER A 74 5.93 -18.51 -9.59
N ALA A 75 5.08 -19.40 -10.10
CA ALA A 75 3.64 -19.23 -10.04
C ALA A 75 3.09 -19.51 -8.63
N LEU A 76 3.70 -20.45 -7.89
CA LEU A 76 3.30 -20.81 -6.53
C LEU A 76 3.44 -19.63 -5.56
N ASP A 77 4.48 -18.80 -5.73
CA ASP A 77 4.71 -17.63 -4.87
C ASP A 77 3.65 -16.54 -5.04
N ARG A 78 2.87 -16.58 -6.13
CA ARG A 78 1.79 -15.62 -6.41
C ARG A 78 0.44 -16.07 -5.84
N GLU A 79 0.30 -17.36 -5.56
CA GLU A 79 -0.99 -17.95 -5.19
C GLU A 79 -1.51 -17.35 -3.88
N GLY A 80 -2.73 -16.82 -3.92
CA GLY A 80 -3.36 -16.19 -2.76
C GLY A 80 -2.80 -14.83 -2.33
N VAL A 81 -1.80 -14.29 -3.04
CA VAL A 81 -1.16 -13.00 -2.71
C VAL A 81 -1.29 -11.97 -3.85
N VAL A 82 -1.28 -12.42 -5.11
CA VAL A 82 -1.32 -11.53 -6.27
C VAL A 82 -2.56 -11.80 -7.11
N LEU A 83 -3.33 -10.74 -7.42
CA LEU A 83 -4.43 -10.78 -8.37
C LEU A 83 -4.13 -9.86 -9.56
N ASN A 84 -4.03 -10.41 -10.77
CA ASN A 84 -3.92 -9.61 -11.98
C ASN A 84 -5.31 -9.13 -12.42
N HIS A 85 -5.53 -7.82 -12.41
CA HIS A 85 -6.77 -7.20 -12.86
C HIS A 85 -7.11 -7.42 -14.33
N GLU A 86 -6.12 -7.60 -15.20
CA GLU A 86 -6.38 -7.79 -16.63
C GLU A 86 -6.90 -9.19 -16.94
N GLU A 87 -6.64 -10.14 -16.06
CA GLU A 87 -7.06 -11.54 -16.16
C GLU A 87 -8.24 -11.85 -15.23
N ALA A 88 -8.44 -11.06 -14.18
CA ALA A 88 -9.50 -11.27 -13.20
C ALA A 88 -10.90 -11.19 -13.85
N PRO A 89 -11.84 -12.05 -13.42
CA PRO A 89 -13.23 -11.95 -13.84
C PRO A 89 -13.81 -10.57 -13.51
N LEU A 90 -14.54 -9.99 -14.46
CA LEU A 90 -15.21 -8.70 -14.26
C LEU A 90 -16.51 -8.91 -13.47
N ASP A 91 -16.67 -8.22 -12.35
CA ASP A 91 -17.92 -8.18 -11.59
C ASP A 91 -18.98 -7.33 -12.30
N VAL A 92 -18.52 -6.29 -13.00
CA VAL A 92 -19.37 -5.42 -13.82
C VAL A 92 -18.68 -5.22 -15.16
N ASP A 93 -19.40 -5.48 -16.25
CA ASP A 93 -18.96 -5.16 -17.61
C ASP A 93 -20.12 -4.56 -18.41
N ILE A 94 -20.10 -3.24 -18.56
CA ILE A 94 -21.13 -2.50 -19.29
C ILE A 94 -20.52 -1.98 -20.59
N LYS A 95 -21.08 -2.44 -21.71
CA LYS A 95 -20.70 -1.95 -23.05
C LYS A 95 -20.80 -0.41 -23.08
N ASN A 96 -19.69 0.24 -23.43
CA ASN A 96 -19.53 1.71 -23.43
C ASN A 96 -19.67 2.41 -22.06
N GLY A 97 -19.97 1.69 -20.97
CA GLY A 97 -19.99 2.23 -19.61
C GLY A 97 -18.66 2.03 -18.87
N GLY A 98 -18.03 0.89 -19.08
CA GLY A 98 -16.78 0.53 -18.39
C GLY A 98 -16.92 -0.79 -17.66
N CYS A 99 -15.91 -1.13 -16.86
CA CYS A 99 -15.87 -2.36 -16.09
C CYS A 99 -15.26 -2.18 -14.72
N VAL A 100 -15.64 -3.07 -13.81
CA VAL A 100 -15.19 -3.11 -12.42
C VAL A 100 -14.77 -4.53 -12.07
N VAL A 101 -13.64 -4.64 -11.36
CA VAL A 101 -13.21 -5.85 -10.66
C VAL A 101 -13.20 -5.51 -9.17
N VAL A 102 -13.86 -6.32 -8.35
CA VAL A 102 -13.93 -6.16 -6.90
C VAL A 102 -13.00 -7.17 -6.25
N LEU A 103 -11.95 -6.68 -5.61
CA LEU A 103 -11.12 -7.44 -4.69
C LEU A 103 -11.92 -7.74 -3.42
N ASN A 104 -12.20 -9.02 -3.20
CA ASN A 104 -12.95 -9.55 -2.07
C ASN A 104 -12.25 -10.81 -1.50
N THR A 105 -12.72 -11.31 -0.37
CA THR A 105 -12.13 -12.47 0.31
C THR A 105 -12.21 -13.78 -0.49
N LYS A 106 -13.01 -13.84 -1.56
CA LYS A 106 -13.09 -15.02 -2.43
C LYS A 106 -11.97 -15.07 -3.45
N ASN A 107 -11.56 -13.92 -3.99
CA ASN A 107 -10.51 -13.85 -5.01
C ASN A 107 -9.13 -13.50 -4.46
N LEU A 108 -9.06 -12.94 -3.25
CA LEU A 108 -7.81 -12.75 -2.54
C LEU A 108 -8.02 -12.87 -1.01
N PRO A 109 -7.98 -14.10 -0.45
CA PRO A 109 -8.34 -14.35 0.96
C PRO A 109 -7.59 -13.47 1.97
N LEU A 110 -6.31 -13.16 1.69
CA LEU A 110 -5.46 -12.29 2.52
C LEU A 110 -6.12 -10.95 2.85
N ILE A 111 -6.94 -10.38 1.96
CA ILE A 111 -7.54 -9.06 2.21
C ILE A 111 -8.54 -9.08 3.37
N GLY A 112 -9.13 -10.25 3.65
CA GLY A 112 -10.02 -10.44 4.79
C GLY A 112 -9.28 -10.41 6.12
N GLU A 113 -8.03 -10.87 6.15
CA GLU A 113 -7.18 -10.85 7.34
C GLU A 113 -6.71 -9.43 7.68
N VAL A 114 -6.48 -8.60 6.66
CA VAL A 114 -6.04 -7.21 6.83
C VAL A 114 -7.18 -6.19 6.89
N GLY A 115 -8.44 -6.62 6.74
CA GLY A 115 -9.61 -5.72 6.78
C GLY A 115 -9.70 -4.76 5.59
N LEU A 116 -9.21 -5.16 4.41
CA LEU A 116 -9.20 -4.32 3.21
C LEU A 116 -10.13 -4.88 2.13
N GLY A 117 -10.63 -3.99 1.30
CA GLY A 117 -11.17 -4.33 -0.01
C GLY A 117 -10.77 -3.29 -1.05
N ALA A 118 -10.95 -3.61 -2.32
CA ALA A 118 -10.70 -2.65 -3.38
C ALA A 118 -11.56 -2.91 -4.60
N ASP A 119 -11.88 -1.84 -5.33
CA ASP A 119 -12.52 -1.88 -6.63
C ASP A 119 -11.53 -1.32 -7.63
N LEU A 120 -11.26 -2.08 -8.69
CA LEU A 120 -10.47 -1.60 -9.81
C LEU A 120 -11.40 -1.26 -10.96
N VAL A 121 -11.48 0.04 -11.25
CA VAL A 121 -12.52 0.63 -12.09
C VAL A 121 -11.91 1.17 -13.37
N ARG A 122 -12.49 0.79 -14.51
CA ARG A 122 -12.24 1.40 -15.82
C ARG A 122 -13.53 2.04 -16.31
N LEU A 123 -13.53 3.36 -16.44
CA LEU A 123 -14.67 4.13 -16.93
C LEU A 123 -14.39 4.60 -18.36
N ASN A 124 -15.34 4.35 -19.25
CA ASN A 124 -15.28 4.91 -20.59
C ASN A 124 -15.56 6.43 -20.55
N GLY A 125 -15.18 7.13 -21.63
CA GLY A 125 -15.46 8.57 -21.72
C GLY A 125 -16.98 8.83 -21.67
N HIS A 126 -17.39 9.82 -20.89
CA HIS A 126 -18.78 10.18 -20.60
C HIS A 126 -19.60 9.14 -19.83
N ALA A 127 -18.98 8.03 -19.41
CA ALA A 127 -19.64 7.06 -18.55
C ALA A 127 -19.57 7.50 -17.09
N MET A 128 -20.45 6.94 -16.25
CA MET A 128 -20.57 7.35 -14.85
C MET A 128 -20.66 6.13 -13.94
N CYS A 129 -19.95 6.17 -12.82
CA CYS A 129 -20.31 5.41 -11.64
C CYS A 129 -21.45 6.16 -10.95
N SER A 130 -22.63 5.53 -10.94
CA SER A 130 -23.83 6.09 -10.31
C SER A 130 -23.57 6.49 -8.86
N PRO A 131 -24.27 7.52 -8.35
CA PRO A 131 -24.11 7.94 -6.96
C PRO A 131 -24.27 6.76 -6.00
N GLY A 132 -23.29 6.58 -5.12
CA GLY A 132 -23.28 5.53 -4.11
C GLY A 132 -22.46 5.94 -2.89
N PHE A 133 -22.66 5.23 -1.80
CA PHE A 133 -21.90 5.41 -0.55
C PHE A 133 -21.57 4.04 0.04
N SER A 134 -20.63 4.01 0.98
CA SER A 134 -20.38 2.81 1.78
C SER A 134 -20.87 3.00 3.21
N CYS A 135 -21.50 1.95 3.73
CA CYS A 135 -21.89 1.81 5.12
C CYS A 135 -20.80 1.13 5.95
N ASP A 136 -20.03 0.26 5.30
CA ASP A 136 -19.18 -0.71 5.97
C ASP A 136 -17.73 -0.23 6.09
N SER A 137 -17.30 0.68 5.21
CA SER A 137 -15.93 1.22 5.22
C SER A 137 -15.83 2.55 5.98
N ALA A 138 -14.74 2.73 6.75
CA ALA A 138 -14.46 4.00 7.43
C ALA A 138 -14.12 5.11 6.41
N PHE A 139 -13.35 4.77 5.38
CA PHE A 139 -12.96 5.65 4.29
C PHE A 139 -12.90 4.88 2.97
N GLN A 140 -13.24 5.59 1.88
CA GLN A 140 -12.94 5.15 0.53
C GLN A 140 -11.83 6.03 -0.05
N VAL A 141 -10.72 5.42 -0.41
CA VAL A 141 -9.56 6.10 -0.99
C VAL A 141 -9.49 5.77 -2.47
N THR A 142 -9.64 6.77 -3.35
CA THR A 142 -9.58 6.54 -4.80
C THR A 142 -8.35 7.20 -5.39
N TYR A 143 -7.53 6.41 -6.06
CA TYR A 143 -6.38 6.84 -6.85
C TYR A 143 -6.68 6.73 -8.34
N VAL A 144 -6.51 7.83 -9.08
CA VAL A 144 -6.71 7.85 -10.53
C VAL A 144 -5.39 7.50 -11.19
N VAL A 145 -5.32 6.33 -11.82
CA VAL A 145 -4.10 5.82 -12.47
C VAL A 145 -3.84 6.56 -13.77
N ARG A 146 -4.87 6.80 -14.59
CA ARG A 146 -4.77 7.51 -15.87
C ARG A 146 -6.12 8.07 -16.31
N GLY A 147 -6.07 8.98 -17.27
CA GLY A 147 -7.25 9.67 -17.80
C GLY A 147 -7.68 10.81 -16.88
N SER A 148 -8.93 11.24 -17.02
CA SER A 148 -9.51 12.23 -16.12
C SER A 148 -10.98 11.95 -15.83
N CYS A 149 -11.47 12.43 -14.70
CA CYS A 149 -12.87 12.30 -14.32
C CYS A 149 -13.35 13.55 -13.58
N ARG A 150 -14.66 13.75 -13.55
CA ARG A 150 -15.32 14.72 -12.68
C ARG A 150 -15.88 13.95 -11.48
N VAL A 151 -15.48 14.37 -10.29
CA VAL A 151 -15.89 13.77 -9.02
C VAL A 151 -16.79 14.74 -8.29
N GLN A 152 -17.91 14.23 -7.77
CA GLN A 152 -18.81 14.95 -6.90
C GLN A 152 -19.00 14.16 -5.61
N VAL A 153 -18.87 14.85 -4.48
CA VAL A 153 -19.10 14.27 -3.15
C VAL A 153 -20.12 15.11 -2.40
N VAL A 154 -21.12 14.43 -1.85
CA VAL A 154 -22.21 15.02 -1.07
C VAL A 154 -22.16 14.46 0.34
N GLY A 155 -22.19 15.37 1.33
CA GLY A 155 -22.22 15.03 2.74
C GLY A 155 -23.57 14.50 3.19
N VAL A 156 -23.62 13.95 4.40
CA VAL A 156 -24.84 13.39 5.01
C VAL A 156 -25.95 14.42 5.22
N ASP A 157 -25.60 15.71 5.21
CA ASP A 157 -26.56 16.83 5.28
C ASP A 157 -27.14 17.21 3.91
N GLY A 158 -26.81 16.45 2.86
CA GLY A 158 -27.24 16.72 1.48
C GLY A 158 -26.46 17.86 0.81
N LYS A 159 -25.46 18.45 1.46
CA LYS A 159 -24.64 19.50 0.85
C LYS A 159 -23.49 18.92 0.07
N ARG A 160 -23.23 19.48 -1.11
CA ARG A 160 -22.07 19.14 -1.93
C ARG A 160 -20.80 19.68 -1.27
N VAL A 161 -19.92 18.79 -0.84
CA VAL A 161 -18.66 19.13 -0.15
C VAL A 161 -17.47 19.15 -1.09
N LEU A 162 -17.56 18.44 -2.23
CA LEU A 162 -16.51 18.42 -3.24
C LEU A 162 -17.15 18.37 -4.63
N GLU A 163 -16.64 19.20 -5.54
CA GLU A 163 -16.82 19.05 -6.97
C GLU A 163 -15.54 19.45 -7.67
N THR A 164 -14.89 18.52 -8.34
CA THR A 164 -13.62 18.81 -9.01
C THR A 164 -13.36 17.87 -10.18
N LYS A 165 -12.47 18.31 -11.07
CA LYS A 165 -11.86 17.44 -12.08
C LYS A 165 -10.61 16.83 -11.47
N VAL A 166 -10.48 15.51 -11.58
CA VAL A 166 -9.34 14.73 -11.09
C VAL A 166 -8.65 14.10 -12.30
N GLU A 167 -7.32 14.12 -12.32
CA GLU A 167 -6.51 13.60 -13.41
C GLU A 167 -5.61 12.44 -12.93
N GLY A 168 -4.99 11.73 -13.87
CA GLY A 168 -4.03 10.66 -13.55
C GLY A 168 -2.93 11.15 -12.61
N GLY A 169 -2.63 10.35 -11.58
CA GLY A 169 -1.69 10.68 -10.51
C GLY A 169 -2.34 11.32 -9.27
N CYS A 170 -3.62 11.69 -9.33
CA CYS A 170 -4.31 12.27 -8.18
C CYS A 170 -4.99 11.21 -7.30
N LEU A 171 -5.12 11.55 -6.01
CA LEU A 171 -5.81 10.77 -5.00
C LEU A 171 -6.87 11.64 -4.32
N PHE A 172 -8.04 11.06 -4.02
CA PHE A 172 -9.06 11.68 -3.20
C PHE A 172 -9.68 10.68 -2.21
N ILE A 173 -10.23 11.20 -1.13
CA ILE A 173 -10.79 10.41 -0.03
C ILE A 173 -12.25 10.80 0.16
N VAL A 174 -13.11 9.79 0.31
CA VAL A 174 -14.53 9.95 0.62
C VAL A 174 -14.80 9.33 2.00
N PRO A 175 -15.25 10.13 2.98
CA PRO A 175 -15.62 9.61 4.30
C PRO A 175 -16.83 8.67 4.24
N ARG A 176 -16.98 7.82 5.27
CA ARG A 176 -18.17 6.98 5.44
C ARG A 176 -19.47 7.79 5.35
N PHE A 177 -20.48 7.20 4.71
CA PHE A 177 -21.81 7.79 4.44
C PHE A 177 -21.85 8.99 3.48
N PHE A 178 -20.71 9.44 2.95
CA PHE A 178 -20.72 10.46 1.92
C PHE A 178 -21.04 9.80 0.58
N VAL A 179 -21.92 10.43 -0.18
CA VAL A 179 -22.31 9.95 -1.50
C VAL A 179 -21.29 10.46 -2.50
N VAL A 180 -20.70 9.56 -3.28
CA VAL A 180 -19.77 9.88 -4.36
C VAL A 180 -20.37 9.49 -5.71
N SER A 181 -20.18 10.36 -6.70
CA SER A 181 -20.39 10.06 -8.11
C SER A 181 -19.17 10.44 -8.91
N ILE A 182 -18.81 9.58 -9.87
CA ILE A 182 -17.62 9.76 -10.71
C ILE A 182 -18.05 9.65 -12.16
N ASN A 183 -17.80 10.71 -12.93
CA ASN A 183 -18.05 10.74 -14.38
C ASN A 183 -16.72 10.75 -15.13
N GLY A 184 -16.48 9.73 -15.96
CA GLY A 184 -15.29 9.62 -16.80
C GLY A 184 -15.26 10.71 -17.86
N SER A 185 -14.13 11.43 -17.95
CA SER A 185 -13.85 12.34 -19.05
C SER A 185 -13.00 11.63 -20.11
N MET A 186 -12.80 12.24 -21.27
CA MET A 186 -11.85 11.73 -22.26
C MET A 186 -10.43 12.20 -21.94
N PRO A 187 -9.39 11.36 -22.13
CA PRO A 187 -9.44 9.92 -22.46
C PRO A 187 -9.89 9.05 -21.27
N ARG A 188 -10.29 7.80 -21.56
CA ARG A 188 -10.88 6.83 -20.59
C ARG A 188 -10.15 6.83 -19.24
N ALA A 189 -10.91 6.93 -18.16
CA ALA A 189 -10.36 6.92 -16.81
C ALA A 189 -10.12 5.48 -16.31
N LYS A 190 -8.98 5.26 -15.66
CA LYS A 190 -8.71 4.05 -14.87
C LYS A 190 -8.34 4.48 -13.46
N GLY A 191 -8.94 3.87 -12.46
CA GLY A 191 -8.69 4.19 -11.06
C GLY A 191 -8.80 2.95 -10.17
N ILE A 192 -8.07 3.01 -9.06
CA ILE A 192 -8.14 2.02 -7.98
C ILE A 192 -8.87 2.70 -6.83
N LYS A 193 -9.95 2.10 -6.35
CA LYS A 193 -10.67 2.52 -5.15
C LYS A 193 -10.40 1.50 -4.06
N ILE A 194 -9.76 1.91 -2.97
CA ILE A 194 -9.49 1.07 -1.81
C ILE A 194 -10.52 1.43 -0.72
N GLN A 195 -11.06 0.41 -0.09
CA GLN A 195 -12.02 0.52 1.01
C GLN A 195 -11.40 -0.13 2.24
N TYR A 196 -11.42 0.60 3.36
CA TYR A 196 -10.94 0.10 4.64
C TYR A 196 -12.14 -0.22 5.52
N TYR A 197 -12.27 -1.47 5.97
CA TYR A 197 -13.38 -1.96 6.79
C TYR A 197 -13.01 -1.98 8.28
#